data_AF-A0A932L0U3-F1
#
_entry.id   AF-A0A932L0U3-F1
#
_cell.length_a   1.000
_cell.length_b   1.000
_cell.length_c   1.000
_cell.angle_alpha   90.00
_cell.angle_beta   90.00
_cell.angle_gamma   90.00
#
_symmetry.space_group_name_H-M   'P 1'
#
loop_
_entity.id
_entity.type
_entity.pdbx_description
1 polymer ?
#
loop_
_entity_poly.entity_id
_entity_poly.type
_entity_poly.pdbx_seq_one_letter_code
_entity_poly.pdbx_strand_id
1 'polypeptide(L)'
;MSRLFALALMMLACLTGGAQAQQVTDQTMMVGKAVSVVERLRADPNFSSQMNDLLGRARAVLVVPDLVKGGFILGAQYGTGVLL
;
A
#
# COMPACT_ATOMS: atom_id res chain seq x y z
N MET A 1 11.00 -21.30 -48.31
CA MET A 1 10.44 -21.50 -46.95
C MET A 1 10.99 -20.57 -45.87
N SER A 2 12.28 -20.20 -45.88
CA SER A 2 12.89 -19.38 -44.80
C SER A 2 12.23 -17.99 -44.56
N ARG A 3 11.75 -17.32 -45.62
CA ARG A 3 11.09 -16.00 -45.53
C ARG A 3 9.72 -16.02 -44.83
N LEU A 4 8.99 -17.12 -44.98
CA LEU A 4 7.70 -17.35 -44.31
C LEU A 4 7.90 -17.57 -42.81
N PHE A 5 8.96 -18.28 -42.43
CA PHE A 5 9.32 -18.49 -41.03
C PHE A 5 9.75 -17.19 -40.34
N ALA A 6 10.50 -16.34 -41.05
CA ALA A 6 10.91 -15.03 -40.54
C ALA A 6 9.72 -14.08 -40.30
N LEU A 7 8.72 -14.07 -41.20
CA LEU A 7 7.50 -13.28 -41.01
C LEU A 7 6.66 -13.77 -39.83
N ALA A 8 6.53 -15.08 -39.66
CA ALA A 8 5.79 -15.67 -38.55
C ALA A 8 6.44 -15.34 -37.19
N LEU A 9 7.77 -15.36 -37.12
CA LEU A 9 8.51 -15.01 -35.91
C LEU A 9 8.39 -13.52 -35.57
N MET A 10 8.38 -12.65 -36.59
CA MET A 10 8.22 -11.21 -36.42
C MET A 10 6.81 -10.81 -35.97
N MET A 11 5.77 -11.52 -36.46
CA MET A 11 4.40 -11.35 -35.97
C MET A 11 4.26 -11.82 -34.52
N LEU A 12 4.90 -12.93 -34.13
CA LEU A 12 4.85 -13.43 -32.75
C LEU A 12 5.48 -12.44 -31.75
N ALA A 13 6.54 -11.73 -32.16
CA ALA A 13 7.20 -10.71 -31.35
C ALA A 13 6.37 -9.42 -31.16
N CYS A 14 5.41 -9.13 -32.05
CA CYS A 14 4.48 -8.00 -31.87
C CYS A 14 3.31 -8.32 -30.91
N LEU A 15 3.00 -9.60 -30.67
CA LEU A 15 1.95 -9.98 -29.71
C LEU A 15 2.41 -9.93 -28.25
N THR A 16 3.72 -9.85 -27.99
CA THR A 16 4.26 -9.60 -26.63
C THR A 16 4.26 -8.11 -26.31
N GLY A 17 3.15 -7.42 -26.59
CA GLY A 17 2.92 -6.03 -26.19
C GLY A 17 3.15 -5.92 -24.68
N GLY A 18 4.13 -5.09 -24.31
CA GLY A 18 4.69 -5.04 -22.96
C GLY A 18 3.59 -4.91 -21.91
N ALA A 19 3.48 -5.92 -21.05
CA ALA A 19 2.82 -5.79 -19.79
C ALA A 19 3.56 -4.69 -19.02
N GLN A 20 3.00 -3.48 -19.02
CA GLN A 20 3.46 -2.40 -18.16
C GLN A 20 3.18 -2.86 -16.74
N ALA A 21 4.17 -3.47 -16.10
CA ALA A 21 4.12 -3.77 -14.67
C ALA A 21 3.92 -2.42 -13.98
N GLN A 22 2.73 -2.20 -13.41
CA GLN A 22 2.45 -0.97 -12.69
C GLN A 22 3.44 -0.90 -11.53
N GLN A 23 4.42 0.00 -11.63
CA GLN A 23 5.46 0.13 -10.64
C GLN A 23 4.80 0.61 -9.35
N VAL A 24 4.63 -0.31 -8.40
CA VAL A 24 4.14 0.04 -7.07
C VAL A 24 5.22 0.89 -6.42
N THR A 25 4.91 2.17 -6.22
CA THR A 25 5.83 3.09 -5.55
C THR A 25 5.83 2.80 -4.05
N ASP A 26 6.91 3.17 -3.36
CA ASP A 26 6.99 3.07 -1.90
C ASP A 26 5.87 3.84 -1.21
N GLN A 27 5.46 4.98 -1.78
CA GLN A 27 4.34 5.78 -1.30
C GLN A 27 3.01 5.04 -1.46
N THR A 28 2.77 4.39 -2.61
CA THR A 28 1.56 3.57 -2.82
C THR A 28 1.50 2.41 -1.83
N MET A 29 2.63 1.75 -1.58
CA MET A 29 2.71 0.70 -0.55
C MET A 29 2.43 1.24 0.84
N MET A 30 2.97 2.41 1.18
CA MET A 30 2.79 3.04 2.48
C MET A 30 1.31 3.39 2.75
N VAL A 31 0.62 3.95 1.75
CA VAL A 31 -0.82 4.20 1.82
C VAL A 31 -1.60 2.89 1.93
N GLY A 32 -1.22 1.85 1.17
CA GLY A 32 -1.85 0.52 1.28
C GLY A 32 -1.72 -0.10 2.69
N LYS A 33 -0.54 0.07 3.32
CA LYS A 33 -0.34 -0.34 4.72
C LYS A 33 -1.23 0.46 5.68
N ALA A 34 -1.34 1.78 5.49
CA ALA A 34 -2.21 2.63 6.30
C ALA A 34 -3.69 2.23 6.19
N VAL A 35 -4.17 1.97 4.96
CA VAL A 35 -5.52 1.44 4.71
C VAL A 35 -5.72 0.12 5.44
N SER A 36 -4.74 -0.78 5.40
CA SER A 36 -4.80 -2.07 6.10
C SER A 36 -4.86 -1.93 7.63
N VAL A 37 -4.28 -0.87 8.21
CA VAL A 37 -4.41 -0.57 9.64
C VAL A 37 -5.81 -0.07 9.97
N VAL A 38 -6.33 0.86 9.16
CA VAL A 38 -7.70 1.39 9.34
C VAL A 38 -8.72 0.28 9.24
N GLU A 39 -8.60 -0.63 8.26
CA GLU A 39 -9.55 -1.73 8.08
C GLU A 39 -9.53 -2.70 9.27
N ARG A 40 -8.34 -2.99 9.81
CA ARG A 40 -8.20 -3.80 11.04
C ARG A 40 -8.85 -3.13 12.25
N LEU A 41 -8.68 -1.81 12.41
CA LEU A 41 -9.33 -1.04 13.48
C LEU A 41 -10.86 -0.99 13.32
N ARG A 42 -11.36 -0.88 12.08
CA ARG A 42 -12.80 -0.92 11.79
C ARG A 42 -13.42 -2.27 12.08
N ALA A 43 -12.65 -3.35 11.90
CA ALA A 43 -13.10 -4.71 12.21
C ALA A 43 -13.03 -5.06 13.71
N ASP A 44 -12.32 -4.25 14.53
CA ASP A 44 -12.23 -4.48 15.97
C ASP A 44 -13.54 -4.09 16.68
N PRO A 45 -14.24 -5.03 17.35
CA PRO A 45 -15.47 -4.74 18.08
C PRO A 45 -15.31 -3.65 19.15
N ASN A 46 -14.12 -3.52 19.74
CA ASN A 46 -13.85 -2.54 20.79
C ASN A 46 -13.73 -1.11 20.25
N PHE A 47 -13.38 -0.96 18.97
CA PHE A 47 -13.08 0.34 18.36
C PHE A 47 -14.11 0.78 17.32
N SER A 48 -14.68 -0.17 16.59
CA SER A 48 -15.65 0.05 15.51
C SER A 48 -16.82 0.97 15.89
N SER A 49 -17.36 0.82 17.11
CA SER A 49 -18.51 1.59 17.59
C SER A 49 -18.21 3.07 17.82
N GLN A 50 -16.98 3.42 18.19
CA GLN A 50 -16.58 4.79 18.52
C GLN A 50 -15.84 5.49 17.37
N MET A 51 -15.30 4.72 16.42
CA MET A 51 -14.43 5.23 15.37
C MET A 51 -15.07 6.33 14.53
N ASN A 52 -16.36 6.22 14.17
CA ASN A 52 -17.02 7.25 13.36
C ASN A 52 -17.18 8.59 14.11
N ASP A 53 -17.46 8.58 15.42
CA ASP A 53 -17.56 9.81 16.22
C ASP A 53 -16.17 10.44 16.40
N LEU A 54 -15.14 9.63 16.68
CA LEU A 54 -13.76 10.10 16.78
C LEU A 54 -13.28 10.73 15.47
N LEU A 55 -13.53 10.08 14.33
CA LEU A 55 -13.18 10.61 13.02
C LEU A 55 -13.97 11.87 12.66
N GLY A 56 -15.25 11.95 13.03
CA GLY A 56 -16.07 13.14 12.80
C GLY A 56 -15.60 14.38 13.57
N ARG A 57 -14.90 14.19 14.69
CA ARG A 57 -14.37 15.27 15.52
C ARG A 57 -12.87 15.52 15.30
N ALA A 58 -12.16 14.60 14.65
CA ALA A 58 -10.74 14.71 14.41
C ALA A 58 -10.42 15.89 13.46
N ARG A 59 -9.37 16.64 13.78
CA ARG A 59 -8.82 17.67 12.89
C ARG A 59 -7.81 17.11 11.90
N ALA A 60 -7.19 15.98 12.25
CA ALA A 60 -6.25 15.25 11.43
C ALA A 60 -6.18 13.80 11.91
N VAL A 61 -5.77 12.88 11.03
CA VAL A 61 -5.57 11.46 11.34
C VAL A 61 -4.17 11.05 10.92
N LEU A 62 -3.31 10.72 11.90
CA LEU A 62 -1.98 10.17 11.66
C LEU A 62 -2.02 8.65 11.79
N VAL A 63 -1.67 7.95 10.71
CA VAL A 63 -1.54 6.50 10.70
C VAL A 63 -0.06 6.13 10.57
N VAL A 64 0.48 5.37 11.52
CA VAL A 64 1.87 4.88 11.52
C VAL A 64 1.87 3.35 11.48
N PRO A 65 1.84 2.74 10.28
CA PRO A 65 1.71 1.28 10.13
C PRO A 65 2.89 0.48 10.66
N ASP A 66 4.10 1.01 10.53
CA ASP A 66 5.35 0.33 10.87
C ASP A 66 6.01 1.00 12.09
N LEU A 67 5.26 1.20 13.18
CA LEU A 67 5.78 1.78 14.41
C LEU A 67 6.64 0.77 15.18
N VAL A 68 7.93 1.08 15.32
CA VAL A 68 8.89 0.33 16.13
C VAL A 68 9.13 1.05 17.46
N LYS A 69 9.07 0.31 18.57
CA LYS A 69 9.32 0.81 19.93
C LYS A 69 10.71 0.38 20.39
N GLY A 70 11.56 1.35 20.75
CA GLY A 70 12.95 1.16 21.20
C GLY A 70 13.13 0.75 22.66
N GLY A 71 12.12 0.12 23.28
CA GLY A 71 12.18 -0.37 24.65
C GLY A 71 11.72 0.65 25.73
N PHE A 72 11.34 0.11 26.89
CA PHE A 72 10.67 0.84 27.98
C PHE A 72 11.56 1.89 28.68
N ILE A 73 12.89 1.69 28.71
CA ILE A 73 13.81 2.54 29.48
C ILE A 73 14.12 3.87 28.78
N LEU A 74 14.32 3.85 27.46
CA LEU A 74 14.64 5.04 26.67
C LEU A 74 13.39 5.69 26.05
N GLY A 75 12.30 4.94 25.87
CA GLY A 75 11.04 5.47 25.32
C GLY A 75 11.10 5.91 23.86
N ALA A 76 12.17 5.58 23.13
CA ALA A 76 12.32 5.95 21.73
C ALA A 76 11.31 5.21 20.85
N GLN A 77 10.78 5.88 19.82
CA GLN A 77 9.90 5.28 18.82
C GLN A 77 10.32 5.74 17.44
N TYR A 78 10.22 4.85 16.46
CA TYR A 78 10.55 5.13 15.06
C TYR A 78 9.47 4.54 14.15
N GLY A 79 9.07 5.30 13.14
CA GLY A 79 8.13 4.83 12.14
C GLY A 79 7.78 5.94 11.16
N THR A 80 7.46 5.55 9.93
CA THR A 80 6.90 6.44 8.92
C THR A 80 5.38 6.31 8.92
N GLY A 81 4.67 7.37 8.56
CA GLY A 81 3.21 7.38 8.57
C GLY A 81 2.60 8.25 7.48
N VAL A 82 1.29 8.19 7.39
CA VAL A 82 0.46 9.02 6.51
C VAL A 82 -0.41 9.92 7.39
N LEU A 83 -0.46 11.21 7.06
CA LEU A 83 -1.29 12.20 7.73
C LEU A 83 -2.41 12.64 6.77
N LEU A 84 -3.66 12.61 7.26
CA LEU A 84 -4.87 13.03 6.55
C LEU A 84 -5.53 14.19 7.27
#